data_AF-A0A521CDZ1-F1
#
_entry.id   AF-A0A521CDZ1-F1
#
_cell.length_a   1.000
_cell.length_b   1.000
_cell.length_c   1.000
_cell.angle_alpha   90.00
_cell.angle_beta   90.00
_cell.angle_gamma   90.00
#
_symmetry.space_group_name_H-M   'P 1'
#
loop_
_entity.id
_entity.type
_entity.pdbx_description
1 polymer ?
#
loop_
_entity_poly.entity_id
_entity_poly.type
_entity_poly.pdbx_seq_one_letter_code
_entity_poly.pdbx_strand_id
1 'polypeptide(L)'
;MENVKGISVTILAKMDNHIANGGEKLLGNASSIKRRPDGRVYISGQMQRQALFSAIERLNLESSERGNTYVSNGDGTTNIIEKDLRADMGGFMHPSQGDYSGRRTAPVSATMAVSLDESDIGRDLLIRLKQDPNADSEQKQALATNEFSQSDTMQMSFHLDASALSISKGFKYEDERHVKTEYVKHVDDDERKRRAKLFLEGTRYLTDYANQARNATTGEPQKVLIVLDNRLSRKGARFFEMTEIEKNNFQKELDAREAQYFVGDDTTEDGLTVFEAYEKAAESLESLVDPTDGADPIPFEQFAEQVDE
;
A
#
# COMPACT_ATOMS: atom_id res chain seq x y z
N MET A 1 -16.10 -10.83 11.94
CA MET A 1 -16.64 -10.88 10.57
C MET A 1 -16.02 -12.04 9.85
N GLU A 2 -16.86 -12.98 9.45
CA GLU A 2 -16.50 -14.09 8.59
C GLU A 2 -16.55 -13.68 7.10
N ASN A 3 -15.79 -14.40 6.27
CA ASN A 3 -15.83 -14.28 4.81
C ASN A 3 -15.57 -12.86 4.29
N VAL A 4 -14.64 -12.13 4.91
CA VAL A 4 -14.23 -10.80 4.45
C VAL A 4 -13.68 -10.90 3.03
N LYS A 5 -14.23 -10.11 2.11
CA LYS A 5 -13.78 -10.03 0.70
C LYS A 5 -12.83 -8.87 0.46
N GLY A 6 -13.05 -7.75 1.15
CA GLY A 6 -12.25 -6.54 1.01
C GLY A 6 -11.87 -5.98 2.37
N ILE A 7 -10.62 -5.54 2.48
CA ILE A 7 -10.17 -4.71 3.60
C ILE A 7 -9.74 -3.37 3.01
N SER A 8 -10.39 -2.28 3.42
CA SER A 8 -9.97 -0.93 3.04
C SER A 8 -9.50 -0.16 4.26
N VAL A 9 -8.34 0.47 4.15
CA VAL A 9 -7.80 1.36 5.18
C VAL A 9 -7.59 2.73 4.56
N THR A 10 -8.32 3.73 5.03
CA THR A 10 -8.16 5.13 4.64
C THR A 10 -7.56 5.86 5.83
N ILE A 11 -6.41 6.50 5.65
CA ILE A 11 -5.70 7.18 6.73
C ILE A 11 -5.53 8.66 6.43
N LEU A 12 -5.42 9.42 7.51
CA LEU A 12 -5.00 10.81 7.50
C LEU A 12 -3.71 10.92 8.32
N ALA A 13 -2.62 11.34 7.68
CA ALA A 13 -1.31 11.47 8.30
C ALA A 13 -0.78 12.89 8.13
N LYS A 14 -0.19 13.45 9.19
CA LYS A 14 0.47 14.75 9.13
C LYS A 14 1.92 14.58 8.69
N MET A 15 2.30 15.27 7.63
CA MET A 15 3.64 15.26 7.08
C MET A 15 4.22 16.67 7.05
N ASP A 16 5.24 16.91 7.85
CA ASP A 16 5.94 18.19 7.91
C ASP A 16 7.27 18.14 7.15
N ASN A 17 7.63 19.24 6.50
CA ASN A 17 8.88 19.46 5.77
C ASN A 17 9.26 18.30 4.83
N HIS A 18 8.29 17.76 4.09
CA HIS A 18 8.46 16.51 3.36
C HIS A 18 8.74 16.71 1.87
N ILE A 19 9.40 15.71 1.28
CA ILE A 19 9.62 15.59 -0.17
C ILE A 19 9.32 14.16 -0.65
N ALA A 20 8.31 13.54 -0.05
CA ALA A 20 8.01 12.11 -0.19
C ALA A 20 7.77 11.66 -1.65
N ASN A 21 7.54 12.59 -2.58
CA ASN A 21 7.44 12.32 -4.01
C ASN A 21 8.20 13.37 -4.86
N GLY A 22 9.36 13.81 -4.37
CA GLY A 22 10.28 14.68 -5.11
C GLY A 22 10.93 13.96 -6.29
N GLY A 23 11.19 14.70 -7.36
CA GLY A 23 11.98 14.24 -8.50
C GLY A 23 12.78 15.37 -9.12
N GLU A 24 13.79 15.02 -9.91
CA GLU A 24 14.54 15.99 -10.70
C GLU A 24 13.68 16.54 -11.84
N LYS A 25 13.70 17.86 -12.06
CA LYS A 25 13.10 18.46 -13.26
C LYS A 25 13.94 18.13 -14.51
N LEU A 26 13.27 18.07 -15.66
CA LEU A 26 13.84 17.92 -17.01
C LEU A 26 14.97 18.93 -17.33
N LEU A 27 15.01 20.08 -16.64
CA LEU A 27 16.09 21.06 -16.70
C LEU A 27 16.87 20.98 -15.39
N GLY A 28 17.87 20.08 -15.38
CA GLY A 28 18.66 19.71 -14.21
C GLY A 28 19.21 20.91 -13.44
N ASN A 29 19.14 20.80 -12.10
CA ASN A 29 19.57 21.71 -11.02
C ASN A 29 18.44 22.14 -10.06
N ALA A 30 17.20 21.68 -10.27
CA ALA A 30 16.11 21.85 -9.31
C ALA A 30 15.33 20.56 -9.11
N SER A 31 15.24 20.10 -7.85
CA SER A 31 14.28 19.09 -7.43
C SER A 31 12.99 19.78 -7.01
N SER A 32 11.86 19.29 -7.51
CA SER A 32 10.54 19.79 -7.09
C SER A 32 9.66 18.69 -6.55
N ILE A 33 8.86 19.09 -5.56
CA ILE A 33 7.76 18.28 -5.09
C ILE A 33 6.62 18.26 -6.11
N LYS A 34 6.04 17.08 -6.34
CA LYS A 34 4.97 16.90 -7.31
C LYS A 34 3.65 17.42 -6.76
N ARG A 35 2.94 18.16 -7.60
CA ARG A 35 1.66 18.82 -7.27
C ARG A 35 0.61 18.54 -8.33
N ARG A 36 -0.65 18.57 -7.90
CA ARG A 36 -1.82 18.59 -8.78
C ARG A 36 -2.07 20.01 -9.31
N PRO A 37 -2.91 20.18 -10.35
CA PRO A 37 -3.28 21.50 -10.86
C PRO A 37 -3.97 22.42 -9.83
N ASP A 38 -4.55 21.84 -8.78
CA ASP A 38 -5.19 22.54 -7.65
C ASP A 38 -4.20 22.90 -6.52
N GLY A 39 -2.89 22.84 -6.77
CA GLY A 39 -1.84 23.23 -5.83
C GLY A 39 -1.49 22.18 -4.78
N ARG A 40 -2.32 21.15 -4.60
CA ARG A 40 -2.15 20.10 -3.58
C ARG A 40 -1.00 19.15 -3.92
N VAL A 41 -0.13 18.90 -2.95
CA VAL A 41 0.94 17.91 -3.05
C VAL A 41 0.36 16.51 -3.08
N TYR A 42 1.00 15.60 -3.84
CA TYR A 42 0.61 14.20 -3.86
C TYR A 42 1.81 13.25 -3.83
N ILE A 43 1.61 12.08 -3.22
CA ILE A 43 2.54 10.95 -3.23
C ILE A 43 1.96 9.86 -4.13
N SER A 44 2.78 9.35 -5.05
CA SER A 44 2.33 8.34 -6.02
C SER A 44 1.89 7.05 -5.31
N GLY A 45 0.92 6.34 -5.88
CA GLY A 45 0.49 5.04 -5.36
C GLY A 45 1.62 3.99 -5.34
N GLN A 46 2.63 4.12 -6.21
CA GLN A 46 3.82 3.28 -6.20
C GLN A 46 4.67 3.52 -4.94
N MET A 47 4.91 4.78 -4.58
CA MET A 47 5.63 5.15 -3.36
C MET A 47 4.85 4.74 -2.10
N GLN A 48 3.52 4.88 -2.11
CA GLN A 48 2.64 4.39 -1.05
C GLN A 48 2.80 2.88 -0.84
N ARG A 49 2.80 2.11 -1.94
CA ARG A 49 3.06 0.67 -1.88
C ARG A 49 4.46 0.34 -1.38
N GLN A 50 5.48 1.09 -1.80
CA GLN A 50 6.85 0.90 -1.30
C GLN A 50 6.90 1.06 0.22
N ALA A 51 6.35 2.15 0.75
CA ALA A 51 6.30 2.39 2.19
C ALA A 51 5.54 1.28 2.95
N LEU A 52 4.42 0.81 2.40
CA LEU A 52 3.65 -0.29 2.96
C LEU A 52 4.45 -1.60 3.00
N PHE A 53 5.13 -1.98 1.90
CA PHE A 53 5.90 -3.22 1.88
C PHE A 53 7.14 -3.16 2.77
N SER A 54 7.76 -1.98 2.93
CA SER A 54 8.81 -1.79 3.94
C SER A 54 8.27 -1.97 5.37
N ALA A 55 7.07 -1.46 5.66
CA ALA A 55 6.44 -1.66 6.97
C ALA A 55 6.13 -3.13 7.23
N ILE A 56 5.56 -3.82 6.24
CA ILE A 56 5.29 -5.27 6.28
C ILE A 56 6.59 -6.05 6.49
N GLU A 57 7.69 -5.66 5.84
CA GLU A 57 8.99 -6.32 6.01
C GLU A 57 9.45 -6.25 7.47
N ARG A 58 9.47 -5.06 8.08
CA ARG A 58 9.86 -4.89 9.48
C ARG A 58 8.98 -5.70 10.43
N LEU A 59 7.65 -5.59 10.28
CA LEU A 59 6.69 -6.34 11.09
C LEU A 59 6.86 -7.85 10.94
N ASN A 60 7.12 -8.33 9.72
CA ASN A 60 7.37 -9.74 9.46
C ASN A 60 8.71 -10.21 10.05
N LEU A 61 9.75 -9.37 10.06
CA LEU A 61 11.04 -9.70 10.69
C LEU A 61 10.93 -9.82 12.22
N GLU A 62 10.07 -9.02 12.84
CA GLU A 62 9.82 -9.02 14.29
C GLU A 62 8.90 -10.15 14.76
N SER A 63 8.07 -10.69 13.86
CA SER A 63 7.11 -11.75 14.18
C SER A 63 7.79 -13.11 14.38
N SER A 64 7.50 -13.76 15.51
CA SER A 64 7.88 -15.16 15.75
C SER A 64 7.16 -16.16 14.82
N GLU A 65 6.02 -15.75 14.25
CA GLU A 65 5.18 -16.58 13.37
C GLU A 65 5.57 -16.45 11.89
N ARG A 66 6.61 -15.67 11.55
CA ARG A 66 6.99 -15.41 10.16
C ARG A 66 7.37 -16.65 9.35
N GLY A 67 7.75 -17.73 10.01
CA GLY A 67 8.25 -18.95 9.36
C GLY A 67 9.42 -18.66 8.43
N ASN A 68 9.26 -19.01 7.15
CA ASN A 68 10.22 -18.76 6.07
C ASN A 68 9.79 -17.61 5.13
N THR A 69 8.79 -16.83 5.51
CA THR A 69 8.29 -15.72 4.68
C THR A 69 9.24 -14.53 4.69
N TYR A 70 9.29 -13.81 3.57
CA TYR A 70 10.12 -12.62 3.38
C TYR A 70 9.43 -11.63 2.45
N VAL A 71 10.00 -10.43 2.32
CA VAL A 71 9.58 -9.41 1.34
C VAL A 71 10.72 -9.24 0.36
N SER A 72 10.53 -9.56 -0.92
CA SER A 72 11.58 -9.33 -1.91
C SER A 72 11.87 -7.83 -2.11
N ASN A 73 13.01 -7.51 -2.71
CA ASN A 73 13.24 -6.16 -3.22
C ASN A 73 12.29 -5.86 -4.41
N GLY A 74 12.10 -4.57 -4.72
CA GLY A 74 11.14 -4.14 -5.74
C GLY A 74 11.54 -4.57 -7.15
N ASP A 75 12.85 -4.63 -7.40
CA ASP A 75 13.43 -4.93 -8.70
C ASP A 75 13.50 -6.43 -9.01
N GLY A 76 13.47 -7.27 -7.98
CA GLY A 76 13.60 -8.73 -8.07
C GLY A 76 12.46 -9.45 -7.38
N THR A 77 11.22 -9.05 -7.66
CA THR A 77 10.05 -9.76 -7.11
C THR A 77 10.00 -11.19 -7.65
N THR A 78 9.84 -12.16 -6.74
CA THR A 78 9.78 -13.58 -7.11
C THR A 78 8.38 -13.98 -7.56
N ASN A 79 8.22 -15.23 -7.98
CA ASN A 79 6.92 -15.87 -8.21
C ASN A 79 6.52 -16.83 -7.08
N ILE A 80 7.26 -16.86 -5.97
CA ILE A 80 7.07 -17.83 -4.87
C ILE A 80 6.02 -17.28 -3.90
N ILE A 81 4.74 -17.34 -4.29
CA ILE A 81 3.60 -16.74 -3.56
C ILE A 81 3.55 -17.24 -2.11
N GLU A 82 3.87 -18.50 -1.85
CA GLU A 82 3.79 -19.09 -0.52
C GLU A 82 4.85 -18.54 0.45
N LYS A 83 5.92 -17.88 -0.01
CA LYS A 83 6.99 -17.32 0.85
C LYS A 83 7.17 -15.81 0.72
N ASP A 84 7.10 -15.29 -0.50
CA ASP A 84 7.37 -13.88 -0.79
C ASP A 84 6.09 -13.06 -0.67
N LEU A 85 5.99 -12.31 0.43
CA LEU A 85 4.87 -11.43 0.74
C LEU A 85 4.70 -10.32 -0.30
N ARG A 86 5.79 -9.89 -0.96
CA ARG A 86 5.72 -8.90 -2.04
C ARG A 86 5.17 -9.53 -3.31
N ALA A 87 5.57 -10.75 -3.65
CA ALA A 87 4.98 -11.49 -4.76
C ALA A 87 3.48 -11.74 -4.54
N ASP A 88 3.10 -12.18 -3.35
CA ASP A 88 1.70 -12.47 -3.02
C ASP A 88 0.82 -11.23 -3.07
N MET A 89 1.12 -10.24 -2.22
CA MET A 89 0.27 -9.05 -2.05
C MET A 89 0.53 -7.98 -3.12
N GLY A 90 1.77 -7.89 -3.60
CA GLY A 90 2.20 -6.87 -4.55
C GLY A 90 2.08 -7.30 -6.01
N GLY A 91 1.88 -8.59 -6.27
CA GLY A 91 1.89 -9.14 -7.61
C GLY A 91 3.26 -9.03 -8.29
N PHE A 92 3.37 -9.65 -9.45
CA PHE A 92 4.59 -9.69 -10.24
C PHE A 92 4.27 -9.83 -11.73
N MET A 93 5.28 -9.60 -12.55
CA MET A 93 5.24 -9.81 -13.99
C MET A 93 6.60 -10.35 -14.43
N HIS A 94 6.64 -11.59 -14.89
CA HIS A 94 7.81 -12.24 -15.49
C HIS A 94 7.60 -12.33 -17.00
N PRO A 95 8.24 -11.44 -17.79
CA PRO A 95 8.05 -11.39 -19.26
C PRO A 95 8.54 -12.64 -20.00
N SER A 96 9.39 -13.45 -19.36
CA SER A 96 10.05 -14.61 -19.97
C SER A 96 9.18 -15.87 -20.04
N GLN A 97 8.01 -15.91 -19.38
CA GLN A 97 7.17 -17.11 -19.31
C GLN A 97 6.11 -17.21 -20.41
N GLY A 98 6.07 -16.29 -21.39
CA GLY A 98 5.28 -16.43 -22.62
C GLY A 98 3.75 -16.31 -22.49
N ASP A 99 3.18 -16.82 -21.38
CA ASP A 99 1.75 -16.95 -21.13
C ASP A 99 1.26 -16.20 -19.88
N TYR A 100 -0.06 -16.26 -19.64
CA TYR A 100 -0.74 -15.64 -18.49
C TYR A 100 -0.21 -16.14 -17.12
N SER A 101 0.49 -17.28 -17.07
CA SER A 101 1.13 -17.85 -15.88
C SER A 101 2.25 -16.95 -15.32
N GLY A 102 2.86 -16.09 -16.14
CA GLY A 102 3.92 -15.17 -15.72
C GLY A 102 3.44 -13.89 -15.03
N ARG A 103 2.14 -13.66 -14.85
CA ARG A 103 1.61 -12.40 -14.28
C ARG A 103 0.62 -12.63 -13.15
N ARG A 104 0.89 -11.98 -12.01
CA ARG A 104 -0.03 -11.87 -10.88
C ARG A 104 -0.48 -10.42 -10.70
N THR A 105 -1.79 -10.18 -10.73
CA THR A 105 -2.33 -8.86 -10.37
C THR A 105 -2.28 -8.70 -8.86
N ALA A 106 -1.77 -7.56 -8.40
CA ALA A 106 -1.62 -7.25 -6.97
C ALA A 106 -2.97 -7.28 -6.23
N PRO A 107 -3.13 -8.14 -5.20
CA PRO A 107 -4.25 -8.05 -4.26
C PRO A 107 -4.26 -6.72 -3.50
N VAL A 108 -3.09 -6.14 -3.25
CA VAL A 108 -2.95 -4.83 -2.58
C VAL A 108 -2.86 -3.71 -3.61
N SER A 109 -3.69 -2.69 -3.43
CA SER A 109 -3.63 -1.44 -4.19
C SER A 109 -3.66 -0.23 -3.27
N ALA A 110 -2.98 0.84 -3.69
CA ALA A 110 -2.94 2.10 -2.97
C ALA A 110 -3.39 3.24 -3.89
N THR A 111 -4.13 4.20 -3.35
CA THR A 111 -4.38 5.47 -4.03
C THR A 111 -3.11 6.32 -3.99
N MET A 112 -3.11 7.43 -4.74
CA MET A 112 -2.18 8.50 -4.39
C MET A 112 -2.52 9.01 -2.98
N ALA A 113 -1.51 9.36 -2.20
CA ALA A 113 -1.74 10.24 -1.06
C ALA A 113 -1.89 11.65 -1.57
N VAL A 114 -2.88 12.40 -1.12
CA VAL A 114 -3.10 13.79 -1.52
C VAL A 114 -3.32 14.63 -0.28
N SER A 115 -2.72 15.81 -0.24
CA SER A 115 -3.05 16.78 0.82
C SER A 115 -4.54 17.14 0.76
N LEU A 116 -5.19 17.27 1.90
CA LEU A 116 -6.59 17.73 1.93
C LEU A 116 -6.70 19.15 1.38
N ASP A 117 -5.77 20.01 1.78
CA ASP A 117 -5.73 21.44 1.46
C ASP A 117 -4.63 21.77 0.45
N GLU A 118 -4.66 23.00 -0.08
CA GLU A 118 -3.56 23.52 -0.90
C GLU A 118 -2.25 23.55 -0.07
N SER A 119 -1.16 23.06 -0.66
CA SER A 119 0.09 22.85 0.06
C SER A 119 1.01 24.07 0.03
N ASP A 120 1.54 24.44 1.19
CA ASP A 120 2.55 25.49 1.32
C ASP A 120 3.96 24.99 0.96
N ILE A 121 4.57 25.62 -0.05
CA ILE A 121 5.86 25.16 -0.60
C ILE A 121 7.01 26.00 -0.05
N GLY A 122 7.92 25.33 0.66
CA GLY A 122 9.23 25.85 1.04
C GLY A 122 10.25 25.63 -0.08
N ARG A 123 11.30 26.48 -0.12
CA ARG A 123 12.41 26.33 -1.08
C ARG A 123 13.75 26.54 -0.38
N ASP A 124 14.57 25.51 -0.42
CA ASP A 124 15.95 25.54 0.03
C ASP A 124 16.90 25.91 -1.11
N LEU A 125 17.95 26.67 -0.77
CA LEU A 125 19.09 26.92 -1.64
C LEU A 125 20.29 26.06 -1.18
N LEU A 126 20.66 25.09 -2.01
CA LEU A 126 21.81 24.23 -1.80
C LEU A 126 23.01 24.81 -2.57
N ILE A 127 24.04 25.23 -1.83
CA ILE A 127 25.27 25.77 -2.41
C ILE A 127 26.39 24.75 -2.18
N ARG A 128 26.96 24.23 -3.27
CA ARG A 128 28.22 23.46 -3.21
C ARG A 128 29.37 24.43 -3.44
N LEU A 129 30.08 24.78 -2.38
CA LEU A 129 31.27 25.64 -2.43
C LEU A 129 32.51 24.81 -2.76
N LYS A 130 33.32 25.30 -3.71
CA LYS A 130 34.65 24.76 -3.97
C LYS A 130 35.57 25.20 -2.81
N GLN A 131 36.08 24.26 -2.02
CA GLN A 131 36.91 24.58 -0.85
C GLN A 131 38.31 25.08 -1.22
N ASP A 132 38.88 24.63 -2.34
CA ASP A 132 40.15 25.12 -2.89
C ASP A 132 39.94 25.63 -4.33
N PRO A 133 39.99 26.95 -4.57
CA PRO A 133 39.84 27.53 -5.89
C PRO A 133 40.88 27.01 -6.90
N ASN A 134 42.09 26.67 -6.43
CA ASN A 134 43.28 26.41 -7.25
C ASN A 134 43.54 24.91 -7.47
N ALA A 135 42.85 24.02 -6.77
CA ALA A 135 42.91 22.59 -7.05
C ALA A 135 42.16 22.28 -8.35
N ASP A 136 42.81 21.60 -9.29
CA ASP A 136 42.17 20.98 -10.47
C ASP A 136 41.28 19.83 -10.00
N SER A 137 40.08 20.20 -9.58
CA SER A 137 39.01 19.30 -9.16
C SER A 137 37.89 19.37 -10.19
N GLU A 138 37.44 18.20 -10.69
CA GLU A 138 36.27 18.10 -11.58
C GLU A 138 34.98 18.60 -10.92
N GLN A 139 34.97 18.79 -9.60
CA GLN A 139 33.81 19.27 -8.86
C GLN A 139 33.64 20.80 -9.01
N LYS A 140 32.83 21.17 -9.98
CA LYS A 140 32.39 22.56 -10.21
C LYS A 140 31.54 23.06 -9.04
N GLN A 141 31.66 24.36 -8.75
CA GLN A 141 30.73 25.07 -7.87
C GLN A 141 29.32 24.95 -8.46
N ALA A 142 28.35 24.57 -7.63
CA ALA A 142 26.98 24.33 -8.08
C ALA A 142 25.99 24.99 -7.12
N LEU A 143 24.96 25.59 -7.71
CA LEU A 143 23.78 26.11 -7.04
C LEU A 143 22.63 25.20 -7.43
N ALA A 144 21.97 24.58 -6.45
CA ALA A 144 20.77 23.81 -6.64
C ALA A 144 19.68 24.35 -5.73
N THR A 145 18.41 24.21 -6.14
CA THR A 145 17.29 24.52 -5.26
C THR A 145 16.40 23.32 -5.08
N ASN A 146 15.91 23.12 -3.85
CA ASN A 146 15.03 22.03 -3.51
C ASN A 146 13.69 22.56 -2.98
N GLU A 147 12.59 22.17 -3.61
CA GLU A 147 11.25 22.47 -3.10
C GLU A 147 10.80 21.35 -2.15
N PHE A 148 10.18 21.71 -1.02
CA PHE A 148 9.58 20.79 -0.06
C PHE A 148 8.22 21.33 0.39
N SER A 149 7.33 20.45 0.86
CA SER A 149 6.08 20.91 1.48
C SER A 149 6.30 21.14 2.97
N GLN A 150 5.84 22.28 3.48
CA GLN A 150 6.08 22.67 4.88
C GLN A 150 5.25 21.87 5.87
N SER A 151 3.95 21.71 5.62
CA SER A 151 3.03 20.95 6.45
C SER A 151 1.83 20.53 5.62
N ASP A 152 1.60 19.23 5.48
CA ASP A 152 0.43 18.68 4.80
C ASP A 152 -0.31 17.70 5.70
N THR A 153 -1.63 17.69 5.56
CA THR A 153 -2.48 16.62 6.08
C THR A 153 -2.86 15.72 4.92
N MET A 154 -2.18 14.58 4.82
CA MET A 154 -2.22 13.70 3.67
C MET A 154 -3.28 12.61 3.86
N GLN A 155 -4.30 12.58 2.99
CA GLN A 155 -5.23 11.46 2.89
C GLN A 155 -4.65 10.41 1.94
N MET A 156 -4.58 9.15 2.39
CA MET A 156 -4.13 8.03 1.57
C MET A 156 -4.92 6.76 1.90
N SER A 157 -5.12 5.91 0.91
CA SER A 157 -6.02 4.75 1.03
C SER A 157 -5.40 3.49 0.44
N PHE A 158 -5.44 2.42 1.23
CA PHE A 158 -4.95 1.09 0.91
C PHE A 158 -6.12 0.11 0.85
N HIS A 159 -6.07 -0.81 -0.10
CA HIS A 159 -7.12 -1.80 -0.31
C HIS A 159 -6.49 -3.16 -0.54
N LEU A 160 -6.95 -4.16 0.20
CA LEU A 160 -6.62 -5.56 0.03
C LEU A 160 -7.85 -6.31 -0.50
N ASP A 161 -7.68 -6.96 -1.64
CA ASP A 161 -8.61 -7.97 -2.16
C ASP A 161 -8.30 -9.34 -1.53
N ALA A 162 -9.08 -9.72 -0.51
CA ALA A 162 -8.89 -10.96 0.22
C ALA A 162 -9.18 -12.21 -0.63
N SER A 163 -9.97 -12.06 -1.70
CA SER A 163 -10.27 -13.17 -2.64
C SER A 163 -9.08 -13.54 -3.52
N ALA A 164 -8.11 -12.64 -3.66
CA ALA A 164 -6.88 -12.86 -4.40
C ALA A 164 -5.67 -13.10 -3.49
N LEU A 165 -5.76 -12.80 -2.19
CA LEU A 165 -4.66 -13.00 -1.24
C LEU A 165 -4.30 -14.49 -1.13
N SER A 166 -3.05 -14.79 -1.47
CA SER A 166 -2.46 -16.13 -1.53
C SER A 166 -3.20 -17.12 -2.44
N ILE A 167 -3.99 -16.61 -3.39
CA ILE A 167 -4.77 -17.39 -4.34
C ILE A 167 -4.44 -16.96 -5.77
N SER A 168 -4.17 -17.92 -6.66
CA SER A 168 -4.00 -17.69 -8.10
C SER A 168 -5.24 -18.10 -8.89
N LYS A 169 -5.39 -17.51 -10.08
CA LYS A 169 -6.45 -17.81 -11.04
C LYS A 169 -5.85 -18.51 -12.25
N GLY A 170 -6.25 -19.75 -12.49
CA GLY A 170 -6.03 -20.45 -13.75
C GLY A 170 -7.21 -20.23 -14.70
N PHE A 171 -6.95 -20.15 -15.99
CA PHE A 171 -7.97 -19.97 -17.02
C PHE A 171 -7.92 -21.11 -18.01
N LYS A 172 -9.06 -21.77 -18.25
CA LYS A 172 -9.20 -22.77 -19.32
C LYS A 172 -9.83 -22.13 -20.55
N TYR A 173 -9.27 -22.45 -21.70
CA TYR A 173 -9.70 -21.95 -23.00
C TYR A 173 -10.13 -23.12 -23.91
N GLU A 174 -11.22 -22.93 -24.64
CA GLU A 174 -11.66 -23.80 -25.74
C GLU A 174 -11.87 -22.90 -26.97
N ASP A 175 -11.29 -23.26 -28.12
CA ASP A 175 -11.34 -22.46 -29.37
C ASP A 175 -11.02 -20.97 -29.13
N GLU A 176 -9.94 -20.68 -28.39
CA GLU A 176 -9.49 -19.32 -28.00
C GLU A 176 -10.47 -18.53 -27.11
N ARG A 177 -11.50 -19.19 -26.54
CA ARG A 177 -12.48 -18.56 -25.66
C ARG A 177 -12.32 -19.06 -24.24
N HIS A 178 -12.32 -18.12 -23.29
CA HIS A 178 -12.30 -18.45 -21.87
C HIS A 178 -13.60 -19.17 -21.47
N VAL A 179 -13.48 -20.41 -20.98
CA VAL A 179 -14.61 -21.27 -20.60
C VAL A 179 -14.72 -21.51 -19.10
N LYS A 180 -13.61 -21.45 -18.36
CA LYS A 180 -13.59 -21.70 -16.91
C LYS A 180 -12.44 -20.98 -16.23
N THR A 181 -12.72 -20.43 -15.05
CA THR A 181 -11.70 -19.96 -14.11
C THR A 181 -11.56 -20.99 -12.98
N GLU A 182 -10.34 -21.39 -12.68
CA GLU A 182 -9.99 -22.25 -11.55
C GLU A 182 -9.19 -21.45 -10.53
N TYR A 183 -9.41 -21.71 -9.25
CA TYR A 183 -8.75 -21.00 -8.16
C TYR A 183 -7.85 -21.97 -7.43
N VAL A 184 -6.63 -21.51 -7.14
CA VAL A 184 -5.62 -22.32 -6.45
C VAL A 184 -5.10 -21.54 -5.26
N LYS A 185 -5.17 -22.17 -4.08
CA LYS A 185 -4.68 -21.62 -2.82
C LYS A 185 -3.22 -22.05 -2.63
N HIS A 186 -2.37 -21.14 -2.17
CA HIS A 186 -0.93 -21.39 -2.00
C HIS A 186 -0.46 -21.49 -0.56
N VAL A 187 -1.29 -21.04 0.39
CA VAL A 187 -1.04 -21.16 1.83
C VAL A 187 -2.34 -21.45 2.56
N ASP A 188 -2.27 -22.00 3.77
CA ASP A 188 -3.45 -22.27 4.60
C ASP A 188 -4.17 -20.98 5.06
N ASP A 189 -5.35 -21.14 5.64
CA ASP A 189 -6.19 -20.02 6.04
C ASP A 189 -5.63 -19.22 7.23
N ASP A 190 -4.82 -19.86 8.08
CA ASP A 190 -4.13 -19.21 9.20
C ASP A 190 -3.06 -18.24 8.67
N GLU A 191 -2.24 -18.67 7.71
CA GLU A 191 -1.26 -17.83 7.04
C GLU A 191 -1.92 -16.72 6.22
N ARG A 192 -3.04 -17.00 5.52
CA ARG A 192 -3.82 -15.96 4.81
C ARG A 192 -4.32 -14.89 5.79
N LYS A 193 -4.86 -15.31 6.94
CA LYS A 193 -5.31 -14.39 7.99
C LYS A 193 -4.14 -13.59 8.57
N ARG A 194 -2.99 -14.21 8.81
CA ARG A 194 -1.76 -13.52 9.26
C ARG A 194 -1.32 -12.45 8.25
N ARG A 195 -1.33 -12.76 6.95
CA ARG A 195 -1.00 -11.80 5.88
C ARG A 195 -1.97 -10.62 5.82
N ALA A 196 -3.27 -10.86 5.99
CA ALA A 196 -4.25 -9.78 6.07
C ALA A 196 -4.05 -8.90 7.32
N LYS A 197 -3.67 -9.48 8.46
CA LYS A 197 -3.27 -8.72 9.66
C LYS A 197 -1.98 -7.93 9.45
N LEU A 198 -0.98 -8.50 8.78
CA LEU A 198 0.23 -7.78 8.39
C LEU A 198 -0.07 -6.60 7.47
N PHE A 199 -1.01 -6.75 6.53
CA PHE A 199 -1.48 -5.65 5.70
C PHE A 199 -2.10 -4.54 6.55
N LEU A 200 -3.03 -4.89 7.45
CA LEU A 200 -3.64 -3.92 8.37
C LEU A 200 -2.57 -3.19 9.19
N GLU A 201 -1.73 -3.91 9.93
CA GLU A 201 -0.71 -3.31 10.79
C GLU A 201 0.35 -2.55 9.99
N GLY A 202 0.69 -3.01 8.79
CA GLY A 202 1.61 -2.33 7.88
C GLY A 202 1.12 -0.93 7.48
N THR A 203 -0.19 -0.73 7.34
CA THR A 203 -0.76 0.61 7.06
C THR A 203 -0.69 1.57 8.25
N ARG A 204 -0.40 1.07 9.44
CA ARG A 204 -0.17 1.89 10.63
C ARG A 204 1.27 2.39 10.74
N TYR A 205 2.27 1.64 10.27
CA TYR A 205 3.70 1.91 10.47
C TYR A 205 4.45 2.40 9.21
N LEU A 206 3.88 3.37 8.51
CA LEU A 206 4.39 3.88 7.23
C LEU A 206 5.50 4.94 7.43
N THR A 207 6.77 4.51 7.47
CA THR A 207 7.91 5.41 7.78
C THR A 207 8.83 5.71 6.59
N ASP A 208 8.79 4.91 5.53
CA ASP A 208 9.83 4.92 4.48
C ASP A 208 9.54 5.93 3.35
N TYR A 209 9.16 7.15 3.73
CA TYR A 209 8.92 8.25 2.78
C TYR A 209 10.14 9.16 2.58
N ALA A 210 11.14 9.06 3.45
CA ALA A 210 12.29 9.95 3.43
C ALA A 210 13.39 9.46 2.47
N ASN A 211 13.74 10.28 1.48
CA ASN A 211 14.92 10.04 0.64
C ASN A 211 16.24 10.49 1.29
N GLN A 212 16.17 11.34 2.33
CA GLN A 212 17.33 11.85 3.08
C GLN A 212 16.95 12.11 4.55
N ALA A 213 17.93 11.98 5.45
CA ALA A 213 17.79 12.08 6.91
C ALA A 213 17.20 13.41 7.45
N ARG A 214 17.04 14.44 6.61
CA ARG A 214 16.48 15.74 7.02
C ARG A 214 14.96 15.76 7.15
N ASN A 215 14.27 14.76 6.60
CA ASN A 215 12.82 14.72 6.57
C ASN A 215 12.37 13.60 7.51
N ALA A 216 12.04 13.94 8.76
CA ALA A 216 11.33 13.03 9.67
C ALA A 216 9.86 12.87 9.22
N THR A 217 9.67 12.49 7.95
CA THR A 217 8.36 12.32 7.34
C THR A 217 7.81 10.98 7.75
N THR A 218 6.82 11.02 8.64
CA THR A 218 6.02 9.85 9.00
C THR A 218 4.70 9.89 8.26
N GLY A 219 4.28 8.75 7.71
CA GLY A 219 2.91 8.55 7.23
C GLY A 219 2.07 7.76 8.22
N GLU A 220 2.50 7.67 9.48
CA GLU A 220 1.71 7.07 10.53
C GLU A 220 0.39 7.86 10.72
N PRO A 221 -0.75 7.16 10.81
CA PRO A 221 -2.07 7.79 10.89
C PRO A 221 -2.25 8.59 12.18
N GLN A 222 -2.80 9.80 12.05
CA GLN A 222 -3.46 10.51 13.14
C GLN A 222 -4.97 10.21 13.17
N LYS A 223 -5.54 9.85 12.01
CA LYS A 223 -6.91 9.36 11.87
C LYS A 223 -6.95 8.18 10.91
N VAL A 224 -7.89 7.26 11.13
CA VAL A 224 -8.08 6.07 10.31
C VAL A 224 -9.56 5.75 10.15
N LEU A 225 -9.95 5.28 8.96
CA LEU A 225 -11.13 4.48 8.71
C LEU A 225 -10.67 3.10 8.22
N ILE A 226 -11.03 2.05 8.94
CA ILE A 226 -10.86 0.66 8.52
C ILE A 226 -12.24 0.09 8.19
N VAL A 227 -12.36 -0.59 7.06
CA VAL A 227 -13.60 -1.29 6.67
C VAL A 227 -13.26 -2.73 6.33
N LEU A 228 -13.92 -3.66 7.02
CA LEU A 228 -13.99 -5.08 6.68
C LEU A 228 -15.30 -5.31 5.93
N ASP A 229 -15.21 -5.68 4.66
CA ASP A 229 -16.33 -5.65 3.75
C ASP A 229 -16.55 -7.02 3.08
N ASN A 230 -17.82 -7.39 2.89
CA ASN A 230 -18.21 -8.56 2.11
C ASN A 230 -18.23 -8.28 0.59
N ARG A 231 -17.87 -7.06 0.18
CA ARG A 231 -17.70 -6.62 -1.21
C ARG A 231 -16.38 -5.86 -1.40
N LEU A 232 -15.92 -5.81 -2.65
CA LEU A 232 -14.74 -5.00 -3.03
C LEU A 232 -15.13 -3.54 -3.30
N SER A 233 -15.73 -2.88 -2.32
CA SER A 233 -16.02 -1.45 -2.40
C SER A 233 -14.77 -0.61 -2.10
N ARG A 234 -14.55 0.45 -2.89
CA ARG A 234 -13.48 1.44 -2.66
C ARG A 234 -14.03 2.83 -2.29
N LYS A 235 -15.33 2.93 -2.02
CA LYS A 235 -15.99 4.22 -1.74
C LYS A 235 -15.40 4.93 -0.52
N GLY A 236 -14.90 4.16 0.46
CA GLY A 236 -14.24 4.68 1.67
C GLY A 236 -12.93 5.42 1.40
N ALA A 237 -12.31 5.25 0.23
CA ALA A 237 -11.00 5.82 -0.08
C ALA A 237 -10.92 7.37 -0.01
N ARG A 238 -12.07 8.04 0.02
CA ARG A 238 -12.22 9.49 0.11
C ARG A 238 -12.90 9.95 1.41
N PHE A 239 -12.94 9.10 2.43
CA PHE A 239 -13.76 9.30 3.64
C PHE A 239 -13.52 10.63 4.35
N PHE A 240 -12.27 11.10 4.45
CA PHE A 240 -11.97 12.37 5.11
C PHE A 240 -12.25 13.60 4.23
N GLU A 241 -12.47 13.42 2.92
CA GLU A 241 -12.96 14.46 2.01
C GLU A 241 -14.50 14.51 1.93
N MET A 242 -15.20 13.49 2.44
CA MET A 242 -16.66 13.43 2.37
C MET A 242 -17.32 14.50 3.23
N THR A 243 -18.40 15.06 2.71
CA THR A 243 -19.33 15.86 3.52
C THR A 243 -20.03 14.99 4.57
N GLU A 244 -20.59 15.61 5.61
CA GLU A 244 -21.34 14.89 6.64
C GLU A 244 -22.54 14.10 6.08
N ILE A 245 -23.20 14.63 5.04
CA ILE A 245 -24.29 13.90 4.35
C ILE A 245 -23.73 12.66 3.64
N GLU A 246 -22.59 12.78 2.97
CA GLU A 246 -21.94 11.65 2.31
C GLU A 246 -21.47 10.59 3.30
N LYS A 247 -20.89 10.99 4.44
CA LYS A 247 -20.49 10.06 5.51
C LYS A 247 -21.68 9.30 6.07
N ASN A 248 -22.79 10.00 6.37
CA ASN A 248 -24.02 9.36 6.86
C ASN A 248 -24.60 8.36 5.85
N ASN A 249 -24.61 8.71 4.55
CA ASN A 249 -25.09 7.80 3.51
C ASN A 249 -24.12 6.63 3.26
N PHE A 250 -22.83 6.86 3.43
CA PHE A 250 -21.81 5.81 3.36
C PHE A 250 -21.97 4.80 4.51
N GLN A 251 -22.16 5.26 5.74
CA GLN A 251 -22.43 4.39 6.90
C GLN A 251 -23.70 3.56 6.68
N LYS A 252 -24.81 4.18 6.25
CA LYS A 252 -26.04 3.43 5.91
C LYS A 252 -25.81 2.34 4.86
N GLU A 253 -24.92 2.58 3.89
CA GLU A 253 -24.57 1.58 2.87
C GLU A 253 -23.74 0.43 3.45
N LEU A 254 -22.81 0.72 4.38
CA LEU A 254 -22.04 -0.29 5.11
C LEU A 254 -22.96 -1.14 5.98
N ASP A 255 -23.84 -0.51 6.76
CA ASP A 255 -24.82 -1.17 7.62
C ASP A 255 -25.74 -2.08 6.81
N ALA A 256 -26.25 -1.60 5.68
CA ALA A 256 -27.14 -2.36 4.80
C ALA A 256 -26.51 -3.63 4.22
N ARG A 257 -25.18 -3.73 4.21
CA ARG A 257 -24.46 -4.94 3.80
C ARG A 257 -23.71 -5.63 4.94
N GLU A 258 -23.96 -5.23 6.18
CA GLU A 258 -23.35 -5.83 7.38
C GLU A 258 -21.81 -5.76 7.36
N ALA A 259 -21.25 -4.72 6.71
CA ALA A 259 -19.80 -4.46 6.75
C ALA A 259 -19.43 -3.88 8.11
N GLN A 260 -18.29 -4.30 8.66
CA GLN A 260 -17.76 -3.75 9.91
C GLN A 260 -16.80 -2.61 9.60
N TYR A 261 -16.93 -1.50 10.32
CA TYR A 261 -16.06 -0.35 10.14
C TYR A 261 -15.61 0.25 11.47
N PHE A 262 -14.40 0.79 11.48
CA PHE A 262 -13.73 1.33 12.66
C PHE A 262 -13.14 2.68 12.30
N VAL A 263 -13.54 3.72 13.03
CA VAL A 263 -12.99 5.07 12.87
C VAL A 263 -12.16 5.37 14.11
N GLY A 264 -10.88 5.65 13.91
CA GLY A 264 -9.95 6.05 14.96
C GLY A 264 -9.45 7.47 14.75
N ASP A 265 -9.30 8.23 15.83
CA ASP A 265 -8.86 9.62 15.82
C ASP A 265 -8.01 9.93 17.06
N ASP A 266 -6.71 10.16 16.87
CA ASP A 266 -5.79 10.50 17.97
C ASP A 266 -5.85 12.00 18.35
N THR A 267 -6.71 12.78 17.68
CA THR A 267 -6.85 14.22 17.93
C THR A 267 -8.03 14.58 18.85
N THR A 268 -8.81 13.59 19.29
CA THR A 268 -9.99 13.77 20.15
C THR A 268 -9.94 12.88 21.39
N GLU A 269 -10.63 13.29 22.45
CA GLU A 269 -10.82 12.46 23.67
C GLU A 269 -11.98 11.47 23.51
N ASP A 270 -12.90 11.74 22.57
CA ASP A 270 -14.07 10.91 22.28
C ASP A 270 -13.80 9.91 21.15
N GLY A 271 -14.38 8.72 21.24
CA GLY A 271 -14.30 7.70 20.19
C GLY A 271 -13.17 6.68 20.41
N LEU A 272 -12.72 6.04 19.32
CA LEU A 272 -11.56 5.17 19.35
C LEU A 272 -10.31 5.98 19.02
N THR A 273 -9.22 5.68 19.70
CA THR A 273 -7.89 6.04 19.20
C THR A 273 -7.60 5.27 17.90
N VAL A 274 -6.60 5.71 17.15
CA VAL A 274 -6.12 5.00 15.97
C VAL A 274 -5.68 3.58 16.36
N PHE A 275 -4.98 3.43 17.47
CA PHE A 275 -4.54 2.12 17.98
C PHE A 275 -5.73 1.18 18.24
N GLU A 276 -6.73 1.63 18.99
CA GLU A 276 -7.91 0.82 19.31
C GLU A 276 -8.73 0.47 18.06
N ALA A 277 -8.76 1.33 17.04
CA ALA A 277 -9.40 1.03 15.77
C ALA A 277 -8.70 -0.13 15.04
N TYR A 278 -7.37 -0.16 15.02
CA TYR A 278 -6.59 -1.27 14.45
C TYR A 278 -6.78 -2.56 15.25
N GLU A 279 -6.70 -2.51 16.60
CA GLU A 279 -6.92 -3.70 17.44
C GLU A 279 -8.30 -4.30 17.21
N LYS A 280 -9.36 -3.48 17.26
CA LYS A 280 -10.73 -3.95 17.02
C LYS A 280 -10.91 -4.51 15.62
N ALA A 281 -10.30 -3.91 14.60
CA ALA A 281 -10.34 -4.44 13.24
C ALA A 281 -9.63 -5.79 13.14
N ALA A 282 -8.47 -5.94 13.76
CA ALA A 282 -7.70 -7.18 13.74
C ALA A 282 -8.39 -8.32 14.52
N GLU A 283 -9.04 -8.00 15.65
CA GLU A 283 -9.87 -8.94 16.42
C GLU A 283 -11.12 -9.35 15.65
N SER A 284 -11.74 -8.39 14.94
CA SER A 284 -12.94 -8.62 14.15
C SER A 284 -12.68 -9.40 12.86
N LEU A 285 -11.44 -9.60 12.46
CA LEU A 285 -11.08 -10.40 11.29
C LEU A 285 -11.10 -11.89 11.64
N GLU A 286 -12.22 -12.58 11.43
CA GLU A 286 -12.37 -14.00 11.77
C GLU A 286 -11.88 -14.91 10.65
N SER A 287 -12.39 -14.71 9.43
CA SER A 287 -12.02 -15.47 8.23
C SER A 287 -12.08 -14.60 6.97
N LEU A 288 -11.31 -15.02 5.95
CA LEU A 288 -11.30 -14.40 4.63
C LEU A 288 -12.11 -15.26 3.67
N VAL A 289 -12.69 -14.64 2.64
CA VAL A 289 -13.34 -15.39 1.56
C VAL A 289 -12.35 -16.35 0.90
N ASP A 290 -12.73 -17.61 0.74
CA ASP A 290 -11.95 -18.62 0.02
C ASP A 290 -12.73 -19.12 -1.22
N PRO A 291 -12.32 -18.74 -2.44
CA PRO A 291 -12.96 -19.20 -3.68
C PRO A 291 -12.52 -20.61 -4.11
N THR A 292 -11.64 -21.27 -3.36
CA THR A 292 -11.15 -22.64 -3.65
C THR A 292 -11.98 -23.74 -3.01
N ASP A 293 -13.08 -23.38 -2.34
CA ASP A 293 -13.96 -24.31 -1.62
C ASP A 293 -13.21 -25.18 -0.58
N GLY A 294 -12.17 -24.63 0.03
CA GLY A 294 -11.37 -25.28 1.06
C GLY A 294 -10.31 -26.26 0.52
N ALA A 295 -9.90 -26.12 -0.74
CA ALA A 295 -8.84 -26.95 -1.31
C ALA A 295 -7.51 -26.83 -0.54
N ASP A 296 -6.73 -27.91 -0.54
CA ASP A 296 -5.40 -27.92 0.07
C ASP A 296 -4.44 -26.96 -0.66
N PRO A 297 -3.55 -26.27 0.06
CA PRO A 297 -2.57 -25.39 -0.56
C PRO A 297 -1.58 -26.16 -1.46
N ILE A 298 -1.29 -25.61 -2.65
CA ILE A 298 -0.19 -26.10 -3.50
C ILE A 298 0.81 -24.97 -3.82
N PRO A 299 2.12 -25.25 -3.89
CA PRO A 299 3.12 -24.26 -4.28
C PRO A 299 2.85 -23.64 -5.65
N PHE A 300 3.26 -22.38 -5.84
CA PHE A 300 3.02 -21.70 -7.13
C PHE A 300 3.70 -22.40 -8.30
N GLU A 301 4.88 -22.99 -8.11
CA GLU A 301 5.60 -23.73 -9.14
C GLU A 301 4.78 -24.91 -9.69
N GLN A 302 4.13 -25.68 -8.81
CA GLN A 302 3.25 -26.78 -9.21
C GLN A 302 2.01 -26.29 -9.97
N PHE A 303 1.47 -25.12 -9.58
CA PHE A 303 0.37 -24.49 -10.31
C PHE A 303 0.82 -24.02 -11.70
N ALA A 304 2.01 -23.43 -11.81
CA ALA A 304 2.54 -22.95 -13.08
C ALA A 304 2.73 -24.11 -14.08
N GLU A 305 3.26 -25.25 -13.62
CA GLU A 305 3.41 -26.46 -14.45
C GLU A 305 2.06 -26.98 -14.97
N GLN A 306 0.98 -26.89 -14.18
CA GLN A 306 -0.36 -27.36 -14.59
C GLN A 306 -1.06 -26.46 -15.61
N VAL A 307 -0.64 -25.21 -15.75
CA VAL A 307 -1.27 -24.24 -16.68
C VAL A 307 -0.59 -24.27 -18.05
N ASP A 308 0.66 -24.73 -18.11
CA ASP A 308 1.44 -24.83 -19.35
C ASP A 308 1.19 -26.17 -20.11
N GLU A 309 0.38 -27.08 -19.55
CA GLU A 309 -0.12 -28.33 -20.19
C GLU A 309 -1.48 -28.16 -20.89
#